data_AF-A0A0S8B6L3-F1
#
_entry.id   AF-A0A0S8B6L3-F1
#
_cell.length_a   1.000
_cell.length_b   1.000
_cell.length_c   1.000
_cell.angle_alpha   90.00
_cell.angle_beta   90.00
_cell.angle_gamma   90.00
#
_symmetry.space_group_name_H-M   'P 1'
#
loop_
_entity.id
_entity.type
_entity.pdbx_description
1 polymer ?
#
loop_
_entity_poly.entity_id
_entity_poly.type
_entity_poly.pdbx_seq_one_letter_code
_entity_poly.pdbx_strand_id
1 'polypeptide(L)'
;MLVEGYTTAAVDRQMIEATLGGLAAHLGLRAYAAPVIFSPGDAARADNQGFDAFLPLADSGISLYYWASARFVSVLLYSCAAFDGTAAIEYLRIAFGIDGEVASAAI
;
A
#
# COMPACT_ATOMS: atom_id res chain seq x y z
N MET A 1 0.03 6.52 9.79
CA MET A 1 1.42 6.31 9.34
C MET A 1 1.47 6.29 7.82
N LEU A 2 2.35 7.09 7.23
CA LEU A 2 2.65 7.08 5.79
C LEU A 2 3.98 6.37 5.55
N VAL A 3 4.05 5.55 4.49
CA VAL A 3 5.25 4.82 4.04
C VAL A 3 5.38 4.95 2.54
N GLU A 4 6.55 5.40 2.06
CA GLU A 4 6.79 5.65 0.64
C GLU A 4 8.13 5.07 0.19
N GLY A 5 8.20 4.64 -1.07
CA GLY A 5 9.44 4.13 -1.65
C GLY A 5 9.34 3.72 -3.11
N TYR A 6 10.50 3.43 -3.70
CA TYR A 6 10.62 2.97 -5.08
C TYR A 6 10.71 1.44 -5.14
N THR A 7 9.85 0.82 -5.95
CA THR A 7 9.70 -0.63 -6.03
C THR A 7 10.55 -1.25 -7.13
N THR A 8 11.18 -2.39 -6.83
CA THR A 8 11.81 -3.29 -7.83
C THR A 8 10.91 -4.46 -8.23
N ALA A 9 9.88 -4.78 -7.44
CA ALA A 9 8.90 -5.79 -7.77
C ALA A 9 8.00 -5.40 -8.96
N ALA A 10 7.39 -6.40 -9.61
CA ALA A 10 6.26 -6.15 -10.50
C ALA A 10 5.01 -5.91 -9.63
N VAL A 11 4.33 -4.80 -9.87
CA VAL A 11 3.13 -4.43 -9.11
C VAL A 11 1.91 -4.59 -10.01
N ASP A 12 1.05 -5.54 -9.65
CA ASP A 12 -0.23 -5.79 -10.29
C ASP A 12 -1.36 -5.85 -9.26
N ARG A 13 -2.59 -6.06 -9.74
CA ARG A 13 -3.78 -6.13 -8.88
C ARG A 13 -3.70 -7.24 -7.84
N GLN A 14 -3.19 -8.42 -8.22
CA GLN A 14 -3.13 -9.58 -7.32
C GLN A 14 -2.12 -9.33 -6.20
N MET A 15 -0.98 -8.74 -6.55
CA MET A 15 0.06 -8.36 -5.60
C MET A 15 -0.42 -7.28 -4.63
N ILE A 16 -1.17 -6.27 -5.10
CA ILE A 16 -1.79 -5.26 -4.22
C ILE A 16 -2.79 -5.89 -3.25
N GLU A 17 -3.68 -6.76 -3.75
CA GLU A 17 -4.67 -7.45 -2.90
C GLU A 17 -3.99 -8.29 -1.81
N ALA A 18 -3.00 -9.08 -2.19
CA ALA A 18 -2.21 -9.90 -1.25
C ALA A 18 -1.46 -9.03 -0.24
N THR A 19 -0.87 -7.92 -0.68
CA THR A 19 -0.10 -7.01 0.19
C THR A 19 -1.00 -6.32 1.21
N LEU A 20 -2.15 -5.78 0.80
CA LEU A 20 -3.06 -5.08 1.71
C LEU A 20 -3.64 -6.05 2.76
N GLY A 21 -4.15 -7.20 2.32
CA GLY A 21 -4.70 -8.20 3.22
C GLY A 21 -3.64 -8.79 4.14
N GLY A 22 -2.46 -9.09 3.60
CA GLY A 22 -1.33 -9.63 4.33
C GLY A 22 -0.74 -8.64 5.34
N LEU A 23 -0.66 -7.35 5.02
CA LEU A 23 -0.22 -6.31 5.94
C LEU A 23 -1.19 -6.16 7.12
N ALA A 24 -2.50 -6.11 6.85
CA ALA A 24 -3.50 -6.07 7.90
C ALA A 24 -3.38 -7.29 8.83
N ALA A 25 -3.28 -8.50 8.26
CA ALA A 25 -3.10 -9.72 9.04
C ALA A 25 -1.80 -9.74 9.85
N HIS A 26 -0.69 -9.29 9.25
CA HIS A 26 0.63 -9.22 9.88
C HIS A 26 0.63 -8.30 11.11
N LEU A 27 -0.12 -7.20 11.04
CA LEU A 27 -0.25 -6.22 12.13
C LEU A 27 -1.40 -6.53 13.10
N GLY A 28 -2.12 -7.64 12.91
CA GLY A 28 -3.29 -7.99 13.73
C GLY A 28 -4.49 -7.06 13.55
N LEU A 29 -4.57 -6.34 12.42
CA LEU A 29 -5.68 -5.47 12.06
C LEU A 29 -6.79 -6.26 11.36
N ARG A 30 -8.05 -5.94 11.65
CA ARG A 30 -9.21 -6.64 11.09
C ARG A 30 -9.86 -5.83 9.97
N ALA A 31 -9.70 -6.30 8.74
CA ALA A 31 -10.50 -5.82 7.62
C ALA A 31 -11.92 -6.40 7.67
N TYR A 32 -12.91 -5.63 7.19
CA TYR A 32 -14.30 -6.08 7.11
C TYR A 32 -14.79 -6.32 5.67
N ALA A 33 -13.97 -6.01 4.66
CA ALA A 33 -14.24 -6.33 3.25
C ALA A 33 -12.92 -6.52 2.49
N ALA A 34 -13.04 -7.05 1.27
CA ALA A 34 -11.92 -7.13 0.33
C ALA A 34 -11.46 -5.71 -0.09
N PRO A 35 -10.19 -5.54 -0.48
CA PRO A 35 -9.70 -4.26 -0.96
C PRO A 35 -10.40 -3.88 -2.28
N VAL A 36 -10.72 -2.59 -2.41
CA VAL A 36 -11.18 -2.02 -3.69
C VAL A 36 -9.96 -1.47 -4.41
N ILE A 37 -9.77 -1.84 -5.68
CA ILE A 37 -8.58 -1.48 -6.46
C ILE A 37 -9.04 -0.89 -7.80
N PHE A 38 -8.60 0.31 -8.10
CA PHE A 38 -8.85 1.05 -9.34
C PHE A 38 -7.56 1.19 -10.15
N SER A 39 -7.71 1.32 -11.47
CA SER A 39 -6.66 1.72 -12.39
C SER A 39 -7.29 2.71 -13.37
N PRO A 40 -6.66 3.86 -13.65
CA PRO A 40 -7.28 4.91 -14.45
C PRO A 40 -7.44 4.52 -15.93
N GLY A 41 -6.55 3.69 -16.48
CA GLY A 41 -6.61 3.28 -17.89
C GLY A 41 -6.61 4.50 -18.82
N ASP A 42 -7.49 4.50 -19.81
CA ASP A 42 -7.59 5.58 -20.81
C ASP A 42 -8.05 6.93 -20.23
N ALA A 43 -8.52 6.97 -18.98
CA ALA A 43 -8.96 8.21 -18.33
C ALA A 43 -7.79 9.09 -17.84
N ALA A 44 -6.56 8.57 -17.79
CA ALA A 44 -5.37 9.31 -17.38
C ALA A 44 -4.31 9.39 -18.48
N ARG A 45 -3.37 10.33 -18.32
CA ARG A 45 -2.17 10.39 -19.18
C ARG A 45 -1.40 9.09 -19.11
N ALA A 46 -0.69 8.73 -20.18
CA ALA A 46 0.14 7.52 -20.21
C ALA A 46 1.18 7.48 -19.07
N ASP A 47 1.70 8.65 -18.67
CA ASP A 47 2.64 8.74 -17.56
C ASP A 47 1.95 8.60 -16.20
N ASN A 48 0.65 8.83 -16.10
CA ASN A 48 -0.14 8.82 -14.86
C ASN A 48 -0.95 7.52 -14.73
N GLN A 49 -0.30 6.39 -14.98
CA GLN A 49 -0.88 5.06 -14.85
C GLN A 49 -0.43 4.39 -13.55
N GLY A 50 -1.19 3.40 -13.10
CA GLY A 50 -0.90 2.62 -11.92
C GLY A 50 -2.18 2.21 -11.20
N PHE A 51 -2.15 2.20 -9.86
CA PHE A 51 -3.27 1.71 -9.07
C PHE A 51 -3.56 2.60 -7.87
N ASP A 52 -4.85 2.80 -7.61
CA ASP A 52 -5.37 3.36 -6.36
C ASP A 52 -6.13 2.25 -5.64
N ALA A 53 -5.79 1.98 -4.39
CA ALA A 53 -6.37 0.88 -3.64
C ALA A 53 -6.72 1.27 -2.21
N PHE A 54 -7.75 0.65 -1.67
CA PHE A 54 -8.20 0.86 -0.30
C PHE A 54 -8.69 -0.43 0.33
N LEU A 55 -8.13 -0.78 1.49
CA LEU A 55 -8.61 -1.85 2.35
C LEU A 55 -9.35 -1.27 3.56
N PRO A 56 -10.66 -1.49 3.68
CA PRO A 56 -11.43 -0.97 4.80
C PRO A 56 -11.17 -1.73 6.10
N LEU A 57 -10.91 -0.98 7.17
CA LEU A 57 -10.85 -1.44 8.57
C LEU A 57 -11.97 -0.73 9.35
N ALA A 58 -12.37 -1.23 10.52
CA ALA A 58 -13.41 -0.57 11.32
C ALA A 58 -13.00 0.87 11.69
N ASP A 59 -13.77 1.86 11.22
CA ASP A 59 -13.52 3.31 11.36
C ASP A 59 -12.15 3.80 10.87
N SER A 60 -11.47 3.02 10.02
CA SER A 60 -10.13 3.32 9.56
C SER A 60 -9.81 2.59 8.23
N GLY A 61 -8.56 2.56 7.78
CA GLY A 61 -8.23 1.84 6.56
C GLY A 61 -6.76 1.91 6.14
N ILE A 62 -6.44 1.11 5.12
CA ILE A 62 -5.13 1.14 4.46
C ILE A 62 -5.33 1.60 3.02
N SER A 63 -4.80 2.77 2.69
CA SER A 63 -4.78 3.27 1.31
C SER A 63 -3.42 2.99 0.67
N LEU A 64 -3.42 2.64 -0.60
CA LEU A 64 -2.22 2.43 -1.40
C LEU A 64 -2.36 3.13 -2.74
N TYR A 65 -1.30 3.82 -3.13
CA TYR A 65 -1.17 4.49 -4.42
C TYR A 65 0.11 4.01 -5.08
N TYR A 66 -0.01 3.47 -6.28
CA TYR A 66 1.12 3.03 -7.08
C TYR A 66 1.19 3.85 -8.36
N TRP A 67 2.34 4.46 -8.61
CA TRP A 67 2.66 5.17 -9.84
C TRP A 67 3.60 4.31 -10.70
N ALA A 68 3.07 3.75 -11.78
CA ALA A 68 3.74 2.73 -12.58
C ALA A 68 5.00 3.24 -13.28
N SER A 69 4.94 4.40 -13.93
CA SER A 69 6.08 4.96 -14.68
C SER A 69 7.24 5.35 -13.77
N ALA A 70 6.95 5.89 -12.58
CA ALA A 70 7.95 6.23 -11.56
C ALA A 70 8.38 5.01 -10.72
N ARG A 71 7.69 3.87 -10.84
CA ARG A 71 7.84 2.71 -9.94
C ARG A 71 7.80 3.11 -8.47
N PHE A 72 6.87 3.98 -8.11
CA PHE A 72 6.76 4.58 -6.79
C PHE A 72 5.48 4.11 -6.09
N VAL A 73 5.57 3.78 -4.81
CA VAL A 73 4.42 3.40 -3.99
C VAL A 73 4.33 4.30 -2.77
N SER A 74 3.10 4.70 -2.43
CA SER A 74 2.76 5.43 -1.21
C SER A 74 1.63 4.71 -0.50
N VAL A 75 1.85 4.36 0.78
CA VAL A 75 0.91 3.59 1.59
C VAL A 75 0.59 4.36 2.86
N LEU A 76 -0.70 4.63 3.07
CA LEU A 76 -1.22 5.24 4.28
C LEU A 76 -1.92 4.19 5.14
N LEU A 77 -1.32 3.87 6.29
CA LEU A 77 -1.97 3.10 7.34
C LEU A 77 -2.63 4.03 8.34
N TYR A 78 -3.96 4.06 8.31
CA TYR A 78 -4.77 4.75 9.29
C TYR A 78 -5.56 3.71 10.11
N SER A 79 -5.30 3.66 11.41
CA SER A 79 -5.86 2.65 12.31
C SER A 79 -6.25 3.26 13.65
N CYS A 80 -7.41 2.87 14.17
CA CYS A 80 -7.80 3.15 15.56
C CYS A 80 -7.12 2.20 16.56
N ALA A 81 -6.65 1.03 16.10
CA ALA A 81 -5.88 0.09 16.90
C ALA A 81 -4.37 0.40 16.79
N ALA A 82 -3.65 0.21 17.91
CA ALA A 82 -2.19 0.27 17.91
C ALA A 82 -1.60 -0.86 17.04
N PHE A 83 -0.49 -0.57 16.38
CA PHE A 83 0.26 -1.54 15.58
C PHE A 83 1.76 -1.20 15.64
N ASP A 84 2.60 -2.16 15.28
CA ASP A 84 4.05 -1.97 15.18
C ASP A 84 4.40 -1.31 13.84
N GLY A 85 4.80 -0.04 13.88
CA GLY A 85 5.18 0.72 12.68
C GLY A 85 6.44 0.19 11.99
N THR A 86 7.40 -0.34 12.73
CA THR A 86 8.61 -0.95 12.16
C THR A 86 8.26 -2.24 11.42
N ALA A 87 7.41 -3.08 12.00
CA ALA A 87 6.91 -4.28 11.32
C ALA A 87 6.16 -3.94 10.02
N ALA A 88 5.36 -2.87 10.03
CA ALA A 88 4.65 -2.40 8.84
C ALA A 88 5.61 -1.95 7.72
N ILE A 89 6.65 -1.18 8.07
CA ILE A 89 7.68 -0.71 7.14
C ILE A 89 8.43 -1.89 6.52
N GLU A 90 8.88 -2.85 7.33
CA GLU A 90 9.62 -4.02 6.86
C GLU A 90 8.75 -4.91 5.97
N TYR A 91 7.48 -5.12 6.32
CA TYR A 91 6.54 -5.86 5.49
C TYR A 91 6.40 -5.23 4.10
N LEU A 92 6.18 -3.91 4.05
CA LEU A 92 6.05 -3.17 2.79
C LEU A 92 7.35 -3.16 1.99
N ARG A 93 8.50 -3.00 2.64
CA ARG A 93 9.82 -3.08 2.01
C ARG A 93 10.01 -4.41 1.30
N ILE A 94 9.68 -5.53 1.97
CA ILE A 94 9.79 -6.88 1.39
C ILE A 94 8.77 -7.06 0.27
N ALA A 95 7.50 -6.72 0.51
CA ALA A 95 6.42 -6.93 -0.46
C ALA A 95 6.68 -6.21 -1.78
N PHE A 96 7.11 -4.94 -1.73
CA PHE A 96 7.38 -4.14 -2.92
C PHE A 96 8.82 -4.24 -3.41
N GLY A 97 9.71 -4.96 -2.73
CA GLY A 97 11.13 -4.96 -3.03
C GLY A 97 11.68 -3.54 -3.08
N ILE A 98 11.40 -2.74 -2.04
CA ILE A 98 11.84 -1.34 -2.00
C ILE A 98 13.35 -1.30 -1.84
N ASP A 99 14.03 -0.85 -2.89
CA ASP A 99 15.48 -0.67 -2.89
C ASP A 99 15.82 0.75 -2.41
N GLY A 100 16.76 0.87 -1.48
CA GLY A 100 17.17 2.14 -0.89
C GLY A 100 16.25 2.68 0.23
N GLU A 101 16.06 4.00 0.22
CA GLU A 101 15.40 4.74 1.30
C GLU A 101 13.89 4.49 1.33
N VAL A 102 13.36 4.27 2.53
CA VAL A 102 11.92 4.29 2.81
C VAL A 102 11.65 5.55 3.61
N ALA A 103 10.85 6.45 3.05
CA ALA A 103 10.34 7.58 3.81
C ALA A 103 9.15 7.09 4.64
N SER A 104 9.15 7.37 5.94
CA SER A 104 8.01 7.06 6.80
C SER A 104 7.76 8.13 7.84
N ALA A 105 6.49 8.36 8.13
CA ALA A 105 6.05 9.30 9.16
C ALA A 105 4.88 8.72 9.95
N ALA A 106 4.97 8.75 11.28
CA ALA A 106 3.79 8.63 12.12
C ALA A 106 2.97 9.92 11.96
N ILE A 107 1.68 9.76 11.66
CA ILE A 107 0.72 10.85 11.48
C ILE A 107 -0.37 10.65 12.51
#